data_AF-A0A944JTC8-F1
#
_entry.id   AF-A0A944JTC8-F1
#
_cell.length_a   1.000
_cell.length_b   1.000
_cell.length_c   1.000
_cell.angle_alpha   90.00
_cell.angle_beta   90.00
_cell.angle_gamma   90.00
#
_symmetry.space_group_name_H-M   'P 1'
#
loop_
_entity.id
_entity.type
_entity.pdbx_description
1 polymer ?
#
loop_
_entity_poly.entity_id
_entity_poly.type
_entity_poly.pdbx_seq_one_letter_code
_entity_poly.pdbx_strand_id
1 'polypeptide(L)'
;AGPRARPGAGPSARPGQGAGQGAGEASPDPAAAAVRKLLKDPSLKGSEIGRQLLRALLATELTPHQWRRIAAVLPEHCAPLVRTVAAQRAAEWNALADAVTPRRERRMIA
;
A
#
# COMPACT_ATOMS: atom_id res chain seq x y z
N ALA A 1 45.85 10.12 -54.37
CA ALA A 1 45.59 11.34 -53.57
C ALA A 1 44.08 11.51 -53.41
N GLY A 2 43.59 11.67 -52.17
CA GLY A 2 42.17 11.86 -51.84
C GLY A 2 41.97 11.61 -50.33
N PRO A 3 41.50 12.59 -49.52
CA PRO A 3 41.85 12.66 -48.11
C PRO A 3 40.88 11.93 -47.15
N ARG A 4 41.45 11.49 -46.02
CA ARG A 4 40.74 11.16 -44.76
C ARG A 4 40.39 12.46 -44.00
N ALA A 5 39.17 12.54 -43.45
CA ALA A 5 38.77 13.26 -42.22
C ALA A 5 37.22 13.26 -42.14
N ARG A 6 36.48 13.21 -41.03
CA ARG A 6 36.65 12.97 -39.58
C ARG A 6 35.22 12.72 -39.04
N PRO A 7 35.02 12.01 -37.92
CA PRO A 7 33.71 11.84 -37.29
C PRO A 7 33.37 13.07 -36.43
N GLY A 8 32.18 13.64 -36.62
CA GLY A 8 31.63 14.71 -35.78
C GLY A 8 30.60 14.15 -34.81
N ALA A 9 31.01 13.94 -33.56
CA ALA A 9 30.11 13.68 -32.44
C ALA A 9 29.28 14.93 -32.14
N GLY A 10 27.95 14.83 -32.25
CA GLY A 10 27.03 15.83 -31.72
C GLY A 10 26.74 15.55 -30.25
N PRO A 11 26.83 16.54 -29.34
CA PRO A 11 26.48 16.35 -27.94
C PRO A 11 24.96 16.29 -27.79
N SER A 12 24.45 15.12 -27.41
CA SER A 12 23.08 14.98 -26.95
C SER A 12 23.01 15.48 -25.51
N ALA A 13 22.75 16.78 -25.37
CA ALA A 13 22.42 17.42 -24.10
C ALA A 13 21.00 17.95 -24.20
N ARG A 14 20.05 17.27 -23.56
CA ARG A 14 18.81 17.89 -23.10
C ARG A 14 18.62 17.67 -21.60
N PRO A 15 18.08 18.68 -20.92
CA PRO A 15 18.45 19.01 -19.54
C PRO A 15 17.47 18.44 -18.51
N GLY A 16 17.97 18.35 -17.27
CA GLY A 16 17.27 18.55 -15.98
C GLY A 16 15.84 18.04 -15.84
N GLN A 17 15.62 17.01 -15.03
CA GLN A 17 15.28 17.17 -13.59
C GLN A 17 14.04 18.03 -13.32
N GLY A 18 13.03 17.41 -12.71
CA GLY A 18 12.08 18.12 -11.86
C GLY A 18 10.61 17.82 -12.10
N ALA A 19 10.15 16.61 -11.78
CA ALA A 19 8.78 16.42 -11.31
C ALA A 19 8.88 15.63 -10.01
N GLY A 20 8.82 16.40 -8.92
CA GLY A 20 9.14 15.98 -7.57
C GLY A 20 8.53 14.65 -7.19
N GLN A 21 9.42 13.69 -6.92
CA GLN A 21 9.23 12.87 -5.73
C GLN A 21 9.33 13.82 -4.55
N GLY A 22 8.21 14.51 -4.28
CA GLY A 22 7.98 15.11 -2.99
C GLY A 22 7.97 13.97 -2.00
N ALA A 23 9.16 13.64 -1.51
CA ALA A 23 9.38 13.16 -0.17
C ALA A 23 8.88 14.28 0.77
N GLY A 24 7.56 14.47 0.82
CA GLY A 24 6.97 14.80 2.09
C GLY A 24 7.34 13.62 2.96
N GLU A 25 8.07 13.87 4.05
CA GLU A 25 8.23 12.94 5.14
C GLU A 25 6.84 12.50 5.58
N ALA A 26 6.35 11.46 4.92
CA ALA A 26 5.15 10.78 5.30
C ALA A 26 5.51 10.15 6.63
N SER A 27 5.04 10.79 7.70
CA SER A 27 5.03 10.20 9.04
C SER A 27 4.74 8.71 8.88
N PRO A 28 5.60 7.82 9.40
CA PRO A 28 5.54 6.41 9.07
C PRO A 28 4.13 5.92 9.35
N ASP A 29 3.45 5.41 8.31
CA ASP A 29 2.10 4.90 8.44
C ASP A 29 2.07 3.90 9.62
N PRO A 30 1.36 4.23 10.71
CA PRO A 30 1.37 3.43 11.92
C PRO A 30 0.88 2.01 11.64
N ALA A 31 -0.03 1.83 10.67
CA ALA A 31 -0.48 0.52 10.23
C ALA A 31 0.66 -0.26 9.56
N ALA A 32 1.40 0.36 8.64
CA ALA A 32 2.54 -0.29 7.99
C ALA A 32 3.63 -0.68 9.01
N ALA A 33 3.85 0.13 10.05
CA ALA A 33 4.77 -0.21 11.13
C ALA A 33 4.28 -1.41 11.96
N ALA A 34 2.97 -1.51 12.22
CA ALA A 34 2.36 -2.63 12.91
C ALA A 34 2.42 -3.93 12.07
N VAL A 35 2.12 -3.87 10.76
CA VAL A 35 2.23 -5.02 9.86
C VAL A 35 3.67 -5.55 9.82
N ARG A 36 4.68 -4.67 9.74
CA ARG A 36 6.10 -5.06 9.83
C ARG A 36 6.45 -5.80 11.13
N LYS A 37 5.78 -5.49 12.25
CA LYS A 37 5.97 -6.22 13.51
C LYS A 37 5.30 -7.59 13.46
N LEU A 38 4.06 -7.66 12.96
CA LEU A 38 3.33 -8.94 12.78
C LEU A 38 4.08 -9.90 11.84
N LEU A 39 4.69 -9.37 10.78
CA LEU A 39 5.55 -10.14 9.87
C LEU A 39 6.83 -10.66 10.51
N LYS A 40 7.21 -10.22 11.72
CA LYS A 40 8.34 -10.77 12.47
C LYS A 40 7.91 -11.79 13.52
N ASP A 41 6.61 -11.95 13.76
CA ASP A 41 6.08 -12.86 14.76
C ASP A 41 6.20 -14.33 14.30
N PRO A 42 6.96 -15.18 15.02
CA PRO A 42 7.11 -16.59 14.67
C PRO A 42 5.80 -17.39 14.83
N SER A 43 4.91 -17.00 15.74
CA SER A 43 3.63 -17.67 15.99
C SER A 43 2.69 -17.53 14.80
N LEU A 44 2.68 -16.35 14.17
CA LEU A 44 1.90 -16.11 12.94
C LEU A 44 2.50 -16.81 11.72
N LYS A 45 3.83 -16.91 11.64
CA LYS A 45 4.50 -17.61 10.53
C LYS A 45 4.38 -19.13 10.60
N GLY A 46 4.31 -19.67 11.83
CA GLY A 46 4.19 -21.11 12.07
C GLY A 46 2.79 -21.68 11.80
N SER A 47 1.77 -20.83 11.66
CA SER A 47 0.37 -21.24 11.44
C SER A 47 -0.10 -20.90 10.02
N GLU A 48 -0.83 -21.82 9.38
CA GLU A 48 -1.41 -21.56 8.06
C GLU A 48 -2.40 -20.39 8.09
N ILE A 49 -3.22 -20.32 9.14
CA ILE A 49 -4.19 -19.23 9.35
C ILE A 49 -3.44 -17.90 9.58
N GLY A 50 -2.35 -17.93 10.33
CA GLY A 50 -1.50 -16.76 10.55
C GLY A 50 -0.87 -16.24 9.25
N ARG A 51 -0.35 -17.15 8.40
CA ARG A 51 0.16 -16.80 7.07
C ARG A 51 -0.92 -16.24 6.14
N GLN A 52 -2.15 -16.73 6.24
CA GLN A 52 -3.28 -16.18 5.48
C GLN A 52 -3.59 -14.74 5.92
N LEU A 53 -3.61 -14.47 7.22
CA LEU A 53 -3.77 -13.11 7.76
C LEU A 53 -2.66 -12.17 7.26
N LEU A 54 -1.40 -12.59 7.36
CA LEU A 54 -0.26 -11.77 6.91
C LEU A 54 -0.34 -11.43 5.42
N ARG A 55 -0.75 -12.39 4.58
CA ARG A 55 -1.00 -12.13 3.14
C ARG A 55 -2.10 -11.11 2.91
N ALA A 56 -3.21 -11.20 3.65
CA ALA A 56 -4.30 -10.24 3.54
C ALA A 56 -3.88 -8.83 3.94
N LEU A 57 -3.14 -8.69 5.06
CA LEU A 57 -2.62 -7.40 5.53
C LEU A 57 -1.68 -6.75 4.51
N LEU A 58 -0.74 -7.53 3.97
CA LEU A 58 0.19 -7.08 2.93
C LEU A 58 -0.52 -6.65 1.65
N ALA A 59 -1.58 -7.36 1.23
CA ALA A 59 -2.35 -7.00 0.04
C ALA A 59 -3.08 -5.66 0.18
N THR A 60 -3.35 -5.22 1.41
CA THR A 60 -4.01 -3.94 1.71
C THR A 60 -3.05 -2.77 1.99
N GLU A 61 -1.73 -2.96 1.90
CA GLU A 61 -0.71 -1.91 2.10
C GLU A 61 -0.64 -0.89 0.93
N LEU A 62 -1.79 -0.33 0.55
CA LEU A 62 -1.88 0.76 -0.39
C LEU A 62 -2.03 2.07 0.37
N THR A 63 -1.15 3.03 0.06
CA THR A 63 -1.21 4.38 0.63
C THR A 63 -2.50 5.09 0.21
N PRO A 64 -3.03 6.04 1.00
CA PRO A 64 -4.20 6.84 0.62
C PRO A 64 -4.03 7.54 -0.75
N HIS A 65 -2.80 7.90 -1.10
CA HIS A 65 -2.49 8.48 -2.41
C HIS A 65 -2.63 7.46 -3.56
N GLN A 66 -2.18 6.22 -3.38
CA GLN A 66 -2.37 5.15 -4.37
C GLN A 66 -3.86 4.82 -4.56
N TRP A 67 -4.64 4.76 -3.48
CA TRP A 67 -6.09 4.57 -3.56
C TRP A 67 -6.79 5.66 -4.38
N ARG A 68 -6.43 6.93 -4.18
CA ARG A 68 -6.96 8.04 -4.99
C ARG A 68 -6.60 7.91 -6.47
N ARG A 69 -5.37 7.49 -6.79
CA ARG A 69 -4.95 7.24 -8.17
C ARG A 69 -5.71 6.09 -8.81
N ILE A 70 -5.97 5.01 -8.07
CA ILE A 70 -6.79 3.89 -8.54
C ILE A 70 -8.21 4.38 -8.82
N ALA A 71 -8.82 5.11 -7.88
CA ALA A 71 -10.17 5.66 -8.06
C ALA A 71 -10.29 6.58 -9.29
N ALA A 72 -9.25 7.36 -9.58
CA ALA A 72 -9.23 8.29 -10.71
C ALA A 72 -9.17 7.62 -12.10
N VAL A 73 -8.72 6.35 -12.18
CA VAL A 73 -8.64 5.60 -13.45
C VAL A 73 -9.79 4.62 -13.65
N LEU A 74 -10.69 4.48 -12.67
CA LEU A 74 -11.81 3.57 -12.76
C LEU A 74 -12.85 4.08 -13.78
N PRO A 75 -13.32 3.23 -14.71
CA PRO A 75 -14.46 3.56 -15.56
C PRO A 75 -15.72 3.81 -14.74
N GLU A 76 -16.58 4.73 -15.20
CA GLU A 76 -17.81 5.13 -14.49
C GLU A 76 -18.74 3.95 -14.18
N HIS A 77 -18.83 2.97 -15.09
CA HIS A 77 -19.67 1.78 -14.92
C HIS A 77 -19.11 0.78 -13.89
N CYS A 78 -17.80 0.82 -13.59
CA CYS A 78 -17.19 -0.04 -12.57
C CYS A 78 -17.31 0.54 -11.16
N ALA A 79 -17.49 1.86 -11.03
CA ALA A 79 -17.50 2.56 -9.74
C ALA A 79 -18.53 1.99 -8.73
N PRO A 80 -19.78 1.65 -9.12
CA PRO A 80 -20.74 1.06 -8.19
C PRO A 80 -20.31 -0.31 -7.67
N LEU A 81 -19.72 -1.16 -8.53
CA LEU A 81 -19.23 -2.48 -8.13
C LEU A 81 -18.04 -2.38 -7.18
N VAL A 82 -17.07 -1.52 -7.50
CA VAL A 82 -15.90 -1.28 -6.65
C VAL A 82 -16.33 -0.72 -5.30
N ARG A 83 -17.29 0.21 -5.27
CA ARG A 83 -17.86 0.73 -4.02
C ARG A 83 -18.46 -0.39 -3.15
N THR A 84 -19.27 -1.27 -3.73
CA THR A 84 -19.88 -2.39 -3.00
C THR A 84 -18.82 -3.31 -2.38
N VAL A 85 -17.80 -3.68 -3.17
CA VAL A 85 -16.71 -4.54 -2.68
C VAL A 85 -15.91 -3.83 -1.58
N ALA A 86 -15.54 -2.56 -1.78
CA ALA A 86 -14.78 -1.81 -0.79
C ALA A 86 -15.55 -1.65 0.54
N ALA A 87 -16.85 -1.36 0.48
CA ALA A 87 -17.69 -1.25 1.67
C ALA A 87 -17.80 -2.57 2.45
N GLN A 88 -18.00 -3.69 1.73
CA GLN A 88 -18.04 -5.01 2.35
C GLN A 88 -16.71 -5.37 3.01
N ARG A 89 -15.58 -5.12 2.35
CA ARG A 89 -14.25 -5.35 2.93
C ARG A 89 -14.01 -4.48 4.16
N ALA A 90 -14.41 -3.21 4.13
CA ALA A 90 -14.30 -2.34 5.31
C ALA A 90 -15.08 -2.91 6.50
N ALA A 91 -16.30 -3.44 6.29
CA ALA A 91 -17.09 -4.08 7.33
C ALA A 91 -16.42 -5.34 7.90
N GLU A 92 -15.84 -6.19 7.04
CA GLU A 92 -15.11 -7.39 7.45
C GLU A 92 -13.88 -7.06 8.29
N TRP A 93 -13.10 -6.04 7.89
CA TRP A 93 -11.93 -5.59 8.66
C TRP A 93 -12.33 -4.99 10.01
N ASN A 94 -13.44 -4.24 10.08
CA ASN A 94 -13.98 -3.75 11.35
C ASN A 94 -14.41 -4.90 12.26
N ALA A 95 -15.14 -5.89 11.73
CA ALA A 95 -15.54 -7.06 12.51
C ALA A 95 -14.34 -7.86 13.03
N LEU A 96 -13.27 -7.98 12.24
CA LEU A 96 -12.02 -8.58 12.72
C LEU A 96 -11.39 -7.78 13.86
N ALA A 97 -11.32 -6.44 13.73
CA ALA A 97 -10.80 -5.57 14.77
C ALA A 97 -11.59 -5.69 16.07
N ASP A 98 -12.91 -5.75 15.98
CA ASP A 98 -13.79 -5.98 17.13
C ASP A 98 -13.55 -7.35 17.78
N ALA A 99 -13.33 -8.40 16.98
CA ALA A 99 -13.11 -9.75 17.47
C ALA A 99 -11.76 -9.92 18.19
N VAL A 100 -10.72 -9.19 17.77
CA VAL A 100 -9.38 -9.23 18.40
C VAL A 100 -9.22 -8.20 19.51
N THR A 101 -10.16 -7.26 19.65
CA THR A 101 -10.15 -6.31 20.76
C THR A 101 -10.35 -7.10 22.05
N PRO A 102 -9.38 -7.06 23.00
CA PRO A 102 -9.52 -7.78 24.25
C PRO A 102 -10.81 -7.31 24.90
N ARG A 103 -11.69 -8.26 25.24
CA ARG A 103 -12.91 -8.00 25.99
C ARG A 103 -12.51 -7.61 27.41
N ARG A 104 -12.06 -6.37 27.57
CA ARG A 104 -11.69 -5.77 28.85
C ARG A 104 -12.97 -5.76 29.69
N GLU A 105 -13.08 -6.78 30.54
CA GLU A 105 -13.88 -6.82 31.75
C GLU A 105 -15.25 -6.14 31.64
N ARG A 106 -16.26 -6.83 31.08
CA ARG A 106 -17.60 -6.81 31.70
C ARG A 106 -17.53 -7.66 32.96
N ARG A 107 -16.74 -7.21 33.94
CA ARG A 107 -16.76 -7.73 35.30
C ARG A 107 -16.92 -6.53 36.23
N MET A 108 -18.08 -6.53 36.90
CA MET A 108 -18.46 -5.73 38.06
C MET A 108 -18.68 -4.23 37.83
N ILE A 109 -19.95 -3.81 37.86
CA ILE A 109 -20.49 -3.13 39.06
C ILE A 109 -21.94 -3.62 39.27
N ALA A 110 -22.18 -4.19 40.47
CA ALA A 110 -23.43 -4.46 41.19
C ALA A 110 -24.60 -5.13 40.45
#